data_AF-A0A658NZL3-F1
#
_entry.id   AF-A0A658NZL3-F1
#
_cell.length_a   1.000
_cell.length_b   1.000
_cell.length_c   1.000
_cell.angle_alpha   90.00
_cell.angle_beta   90.00
_cell.angle_gamma   90.00
#
_symmetry.space_group_name_H-M   'P 1'
#
loop_
_entity.id
_entity.type
_entity.pdbx_description
1 polymer ?
#
loop_
_entity_poly.entity_id
_entity_poly.type
_entity_poly.pdbx_seq_one_letter_code
_entity_poly.pdbx_strand_id
1 'polypeptide(L)'
;MQGESRALRLREHHVEPCTGCGACAGSGVCRMSGEDDAESLFAQLDRAAGLVLTAPVYFYHLPSQAKAWIDRAQARYLARQEGLAAGVVRP
;
A
#
# COMPACT_ATOMS: atom_id res chain seq x y z
N MET A 1 12.18 -25.93 5.49
CA MET A 1 11.53 -24.60 5.45
C MET A 1 10.16 -24.78 4.80
N GLN A 2 9.08 -24.66 5.56
CA GLN A 2 7.72 -24.60 5.01
C GLN A 2 7.36 -23.11 4.93
N GLY A 3 7.11 -22.61 3.72
CA GLY A 3 6.63 -21.25 3.52
C GLY A 3 5.10 -21.27 3.49
N GLU A 4 4.47 -20.48 4.35
CA GLU A 4 3.02 -20.28 4.33
C GLU A 4 2.68 -19.09 3.41
N SER A 5 1.61 -19.24 2.62
CA SER A 5 1.12 -18.17 1.74
C SER A 5 -0.30 -17.77 2.15
N ARG A 6 -0.56 -16.47 2.23
CA ARG A 6 -1.90 -15.92 2.44
C ARG A 6 -2.39 -15.22 1.19
N ALA A 7 -3.54 -15.62 0.68
CA ALA A 7 -4.19 -14.96 -0.45
C ALA A 7 -5.13 -13.85 0.05
N LEU A 8 -5.00 -12.67 -0.55
CA LEU A 8 -5.91 -11.53 -0.37
C LEU A 8 -6.44 -11.13 -1.74
N ARG A 9 -7.72 -10.78 -1.83
CA ARG A 9 -8.31 -10.29 -3.06
C ARG A 9 -8.57 -8.81 -2.91
N LEU A 10 -7.83 -8.01 -3.66
CA LEU A 10 -7.89 -6.56 -3.52
C LEU A 10 -9.29 -5.95 -3.76
N ARG A 11 -10.13 -6.63 -4.56
CA ARG A 11 -11.53 -6.24 -4.79
C ARG A 11 -12.45 -6.36 -3.55
N GLU A 12 -12.01 -7.06 -2.51
CA GLU A 12 -12.74 -7.23 -1.25
C GLU A 12 -12.38 -6.13 -0.22
N HIS A 13 -11.50 -5.19 -0.60
CA HIS A 13 -11.01 -4.11 0.25
C HIS A 13 -11.34 -2.74 -0.35
N HIS A 14 -11.74 -1.81 0.51
CA HIS A 14 -11.98 -0.43 0.13
C HIS A 14 -10.66 0.33 0.14
N VAL A 15 -10.20 0.79 -1.02
CA VAL A 15 -8.98 1.59 -1.16
C VAL A 15 -9.31 2.79 -2.03
N GLU A 16 -9.15 3.98 -1.46
CA GLU A 16 -9.34 5.20 -2.19
C GLU A 16 -8.10 5.51 -3.05
N PRO A 17 -8.27 6.09 -4.24
CA PRO A 17 -7.14 6.42 -5.09
C PRO A 17 -6.30 7.53 -4.46
N CYS A 18 -4.98 7.44 -4.62
CA CYS A 18 -4.10 8.54 -4.26
C CYS A 18 -4.42 9.77 -5.12
N THR A 19 -4.61 10.92 -4.48
CA THR A 19 -4.92 12.19 -5.15
C THR A 19 -3.67 13.02 -5.47
N GLY A 20 -2.48 12.52 -5.16
CA GLY A 20 -1.23 13.27 -5.37
C GLY A 20 -1.09 14.50 -4.46
N CYS A 21 -1.81 14.56 -3.34
CA CYS A 21 -1.88 15.76 -2.49
C CYS A 21 -0.57 16.15 -1.78
N GLY A 22 0.44 15.27 -1.75
CA GLY A 22 1.74 15.55 -1.13
C GLY A 22 1.78 15.60 0.40
N ALA A 23 0.64 15.41 1.09
CA ALA A 23 0.56 15.50 2.56
C ALA A 23 1.45 14.50 3.33
N CYS A 24 1.94 13.45 2.66
CA CYS A 24 2.86 12.47 3.23
C CYS A 24 4.34 12.87 3.15
N ALA A 25 4.69 14.01 2.52
CA ALA A 25 6.05 14.50 2.48
C ALA A 25 6.56 14.86 3.89
N GLY A 26 7.78 14.45 4.24
CA GLY A 26 8.39 14.69 5.55
C GLY A 26 7.84 13.83 6.70
N SER A 27 6.65 13.24 6.56
CA SER A 27 6.02 12.40 7.59
C SER A 27 6.03 10.92 7.24
N GLY A 28 5.99 10.58 5.95
CA GLY A 28 5.81 9.21 5.49
C GLY A 28 4.42 8.62 5.77
N VAL A 29 3.47 9.44 6.24
CA VAL A 29 2.12 9.04 6.63
C VAL A 29 1.11 9.65 5.68
N CYS A 30 0.20 8.82 5.14
CA CYS A 30 -0.82 9.34 4.25
C CYS A 30 -1.97 9.99 5.02
N ARG A 31 -2.53 11.10 4.50
CA ARG A 31 -3.67 11.78 5.12
C ARG A 31 -4.95 10.93 5.25
N MET A 32 -5.06 9.87 4.45
CA MET A 32 -6.22 8.96 4.47
C MET A 32 -5.93 7.69 5.29
N SER A 33 -4.81 7.64 6.01
CA SER A 33 -4.51 6.50 6.89
C SER A 33 -5.58 6.40 7.98
N GLY A 34 -6.25 5.24 8.04
CA GLY A 34 -7.41 5.02 8.92
C GLY A 34 -8.77 5.37 8.31
N GLU A 35 -8.80 5.93 7.10
CA GLU A 35 -10.05 6.19 6.36
C GLU A 35 -10.40 5.03 5.40
N ASP A 36 -9.43 4.21 5.01
CA ASP A 36 -9.57 3.08 4.08
C ASP A 36 -8.70 1.86 4.48
N ASP A 37 -8.78 0.79 3.70
CA ASP A 37 -8.08 -0.48 3.96
C ASP A 37 -6.62 -0.50 3.47
N ALA A 38 -6.10 0.58 2.89
CA ALA A 38 -4.78 0.56 2.24
C ALA A 38 -3.66 0.21 3.23
N GLU A 39 -3.68 0.82 4.42
CA GLU A 39 -2.67 0.56 5.47
C GLU A 39 -2.79 -0.86 6.05
N SER A 40 -4.01 -1.41 6.15
CA SER A 40 -4.22 -2.79 6.60
C SER A 40 -3.58 -3.79 5.62
N LEU A 41 -3.71 -3.54 4.33
CA LEU A 41 -3.06 -4.33 3.28
C LEU A 41 -1.53 -4.22 3.33
N PHE A 42 -0.99 -3.01 3.53
CA PHE A 42 0.45 -2.83 3.71
C PHE A 42 0.97 -3.49 4.98
N ALA A 43 0.22 -3.45 6.08
CA ALA A 43 0.60 -4.12 7.32
C ALA A 43 0.66 -5.66 7.19
N GLN A 44 -0.08 -6.25 6.24
CA GLN A 44 0.09 -7.65 5.90
C GLN A 44 1.36 -7.88 5.06
N LEU A 45 1.65 -6.98 4.13
CA LEU A 45 2.89 -7.01 3.34
C LEU A 45 4.13 -6.85 4.22
N ASP A 46 4.10 -6.00 5.23
CA ASP A 46 5.23 -5.75 6.14
C ASP A 46 5.61 -6.97 6.98
N ARG A 47 4.65 -7.88 7.21
CA ARG A 47 4.88 -9.15 7.91
C ARG A 47 5.28 -10.27 6.96
N ALA A 48 5.18 -10.06 5.66
CA ALA A 48 5.47 -11.07 4.65
C ALA A 48 6.95 -11.00 4.22
N ALA A 49 7.53 -12.17 3.96
CA ALA A 49 8.88 -12.24 3.37
C ALA A 49 8.91 -11.88 1.88
N GLY A 50 7.74 -11.82 1.22
CA GLY A 50 7.61 -11.50 -0.19
C GLY A 50 6.16 -11.30 -0.62
N LEU A 51 5.98 -10.75 -1.83
CA LEU A 51 4.68 -10.47 -2.44
C LEU A 51 4.59 -11.12 -3.81
N VAL A 52 3.47 -11.80 -4.07
CA VAL A 52 3.06 -12.20 -5.41
C VAL A 52 1.79 -11.44 -5.76
N LEU A 53 1.88 -10.50 -6.71
CA LEU A 53 0.73 -9.77 -7.21
C LEU A 53 0.20 -10.46 -8.47
N THR A 54 -1.07 -10.87 -8.43
CA THR A 54 -1.77 -11.45 -9.59
C THR A 54 -2.91 -10.53 -10.01
N ALA A 55 -2.99 -10.23 -11.30
CA ALA A 55 -4.01 -9.35 -11.83
C ALA A 55 -4.29 -9.65 -13.31
N PRO A 56 -5.53 -9.50 -13.79
CA PRO A 56 -5.80 -9.47 -15.22
C PRO A 56 -5.24 -8.17 -15.84
N VAL A 57 -4.95 -8.21 -17.14
CA VAL A 57 -4.54 -7.01 -17.88
C VAL A 57 -5.78 -6.26 -18.36
N TYR A 58 -6.03 -5.09 -17.80
CA TYR A 58 -7.08 -4.17 -18.22
C TYR A 58 -6.44 -2.95 -18.88
N PHE A 59 -6.76 -2.72 -20.17
CA PHE A 59 -6.20 -1.64 -20.96
C PHE A 59 -4.67 -1.55 -20.86
N TYR A 60 -3.98 -2.66 -21.14
CA TYR A 60 -2.51 -2.78 -21.11
C TYR A 60 -1.86 -2.53 -19.74
N HIS A 61 -2.63 -2.54 -18.65
CA HIS A 61 -2.10 -2.34 -17.30
C HIS A 61 -2.86 -3.17 -16.24
N LEU A 62 -2.45 -3.01 -14.98
CA LEU A 62 -3.19 -3.45 -13.80
C LEU A 62 -4.59 -2.82 -13.72
N PRO A 63 -5.59 -3.50 -13.12
CA PRO A 63 -6.88 -2.91 -12.82
C PRO A 63 -6.78 -1.65 -11.97
N SER A 64 -7.74 -0.73 -12.11
CA SER A 64 -7.77 0.55 -11.38
C SER A 64 -7.62 0.37 -9.87
N GLN A 65 -8.32 -0.61 -9.27
CA GLN A 65 -8.21 -0.91 -7.83
C GLN A 65 -6.78 -1.30 -7.42
N ALA A 66 -6.08 -2.09 -8.25
CA ALA A 66 -4.69 -2.48 -8.02
C ALA A 66 -3.75 -1.29 -8.11
N LYS A 67 -3.96 -0.43 -9.10
CA LYS A 67 -3.18 0.80 -9.24
C LYS A 67 -3.45 1.78 -8.10
N ALA A 68 -4.70 1.90 -7.64
CA ALA A 68 -5.06 2.72 -6.48
C ALA A 68 -4.25 2.30 -5.25
N TRP A 69 -4.23 1.01 -4.89
CA TRP A 69 -3.41 0.52 -3.79
C TRP A 69 -1.91 0.74 -3.99
N ILE A 70 -1.38 0.53 -5.20
CA ILE A 70 0.04 0.82 -5.50
C ILE A 70 0.36 2.30 -5.31
N ASP A 71 -0.51 3.22 -5.76
CA ASP A 71 -0.27 4.65 -5.65
C ASP A 71 -0.32 5.15 -4.21
N ARG A 72 -1.04 4.44 -3.33
CA ARG A 72 -1.00 4.67 -1.88
C ARG A 72 0.35 4.35 -1.26
N ALA A 73 1.20 3.53 -1.90
CA ALA A 73 2.55 3.26 -1.44
C ALA A 73 3.49 4.49 -1.55
N GLN A 74 3.05 5.60 -2.18
CA GLN A 74 3.80 6.86 -2.25
C GLN A 74 4.29 7.33 -0.87
N ALA A 75 3.44 7.26 0.16
CA ALA A 75 3.82 7.66 1.53
C ALA A 75 4.96 6.79 2.07
N ARG A 76 4.91 5.48 1.81
CA ARG A 76 5.92 4.50 2.21
C ARG A 76 7.23 4.67 1.44
N TYR A 77 7.14 5.02 0.15
CA TYR A 77 8.30 5.37 -0.66
C TYR A 77 9.03 6.57 -0.07
N LEU A 78 8.31 7.65 0.25
CA LEU A 78 8.89 8.84 0.87
C LEU A 78 9.47 8.53 2.26
N ALA A 79 8.75 7.79 3.10
CA ALA A 79 9.26 7.34 4.39
C ALA A 79 10.62 6.65 4.25
N ARG A 80 10.74 5.74 3.26
CA ARG A 80 11.99 5.04 2.98
C ARG A 80 13.10 5.96 2.46
N GLN A 81 12.78 6.93 1.60
CA GLN A 81 13.77 7.89 1.10
C GLN A 81 14.31 8.81 2.22
N GLU A 82 13.46 9.13 3.19
CA GLU A 82 13.79 10.03 4.31
C GLU A 82 14.37 9.29 5.53
N GLY A 83 14.55 7.97 5.45
CA GLY A 83 15.05 7.15 6.56
C GLY A 83 14.06 6.99 7.72
N LEU A 84 12.78 7.27 7.48
CA LEU A 84 11.69 7.06 8.43
C LEU A 84 11.30 5.59 8.46
N ALA A 85 11.02 5.05 9.64
CA ALA A 85 10.48 3.71 9.77
C ALA A 85 9.09 3.66 9.10
N ALA A 86 8.93 2.82 8.07
CA ALA A 86 7.66 2.65 7.37
C ALA A 86 6.57 2.23 8.37
N GLY A 87 5.48 3.00 8.46
CA GLY A 87 4.34 2.68 9.31
C GLY A 87 4.47 3.03 10.80
N VAL A 88 5.52 3.75 11.22
CA VAL A 88 5.57 4.32 12.58
C VAL A 88 5.00 5.73 12.56
N VAL A 89 3.73 5.85 12.94
CA VAL A 89 3.11 7.14 13.29
C VAL A 89 3.88 7.72 14.48
N ARG A 90 4.61 8.83 14.31
CA ARG A 90 5.07 9.64 15.45
C ARG A 90 3.87 10.43 15.97
N PRO A 91 3.61 10.45 17.29
CA PRO A 91 2.57 11.30 17.87
C PRO A 91 2.84 12.78 17.62
#